data_AF-E0RTT9-F1
#
_entry.id   AF-E0RTT9-F1
#
_cell.length_a   1.000
_cell.length_b   1.000
_cell.length_c   1.000
_cell.angle_alpha   90.00
_cell.angle_beta   90.00
_cell.angle_gamma   90.00
#
_symmetry.space_group_name_H-M   'P 1'
#
loop_
_entity.id
_entity.type
_entity.pdbx_description
1 polymer ?
#
loop_
_entity_poly.entity_id
_entity_poly.type
_entity_poly.pdbx_seq_one_letter_code
_entity_poly.pdbx_strand_id
1 'polypeptide(L)'
;MKKLQQRPEVETVVLFGSFNTDRFGVGSDVDLLVVVRDTPVPFLDRSAHYRPEEFPVDIDVFVYTVEEVRRGQPFARTALEGGTVLWAREGMDVKALIAG
;
A
#
# COMPACT_ATOMS: atom_id res chain seq x y z
N MET A 1 16.88 5.86 -6.06
CA MET A 1 15.58 6.34 -5.54
C MET A 1 14.59 6.78 -6.61
N LYS A 2 13.54 5.99 -6.87
CA LYS A 2 12.30 6.47 -7.51
C LYS A 2 11.22 6.55 -6.44
N LYS A 3 10.58 7.71 -6.27
CA LYS A 3 9.43 7.83 -5.36
C LYS A 3 8.29 6.96 -5.90
N LEU A 4 7.51 6.30 -5.04
CA LEU A 4 6.39 5.44 -5.46
C LEU A 4 5.42 6.17 -6.41
N GLN A 5 5.13 7.44 -6.17
CA GLN A 5 4.31 8.29 -7.04
C GLN A 5 4.85 8.47 -8.48
N GLN A 6 6.15 8.25 -8.71
CA GLN A 6 6.79 8.36 -10.03
C GLN A 6 6.72 7.04 -10.82
N ARG A 7 6.36 5.94 -10.17
CA ARG A 7 6.15 4.66 -10.82
C ARG A 7 4.78 4.68 -11.54
N PRO A 8 4.73 4.54 -12.88
CA PRO A 8 3.48 4.65 -13.65
C PRO A 8 2.47 3.56 -13.31
N GLU A 9 2.92 2.44 -12.77
CA GLU A 9 2.09 1.31 -12.34
C GLU A 9 1.47 1.51 -10.96
N VAL A 10 1.97 2.42 -10.11
CA VAL A 10 1.40 2.63 -8.77
C VAL A 10 0.09 3.43 -8.87
N GLU A 11 -0.97 2.93 -8.26
CA GLU A 11 -2.32 3.51 -8.31
C GLU A 11 -2.70 4.18 -6.98
N THR A 12 -2.31 3.59 -5.84
CA THR A 12 -2.50 4.22 -4.53
C THR A 12 -1.49 3.71 -3.50
N VAL A 13 -1.19 4.56 -2.51
CA VAL A 13 -0.37 4.24 -1.34
C VAL A 13 -1.18 4.55 -0.09
N VAL A 14 -1.32 3.56 0.77
CA VAL A 14 -2.15 3.62 1.97
C VAL A 14 -1.30 3.27 3.18
N LEU A 15 -1.30 4.13 4.19
CA LEU A 15 -0.75 3.85 5.51
C LEU A 15 -1.80 3.10 6.31
N PHE A 16 -1.45 1.94 6.86
CA PHE A 16 -2.38 1.16 7.67
C PHE A 16 -1.68 0.61 8.92
N GLY A 17 -2.34 -0.30 9.63
CA GLY A 17 -1.79 -0.91 10.83
C GLY A 17 -1.85 0.02 12.05
N SER A 18 -0.95 -0.22 13.02
CA SER A 18 -0.97 0.42 14.33
C SER A 18 -0.82 1.96 14.29
N PHE A 19 -0.25 2.49 13.21
CA PHE A 19 -0.11 3.93 12.97
C PHE A 19 -1.41 4.66 12.59
N ASN A 20 -2.50 3.92 12.36
CA ASN A 20 -3.76 4.48 11.91
C ASN A 20 -4.76 4.75 13.05
N THR A 21 -4.29 4.75 14.31
CA THR A 21 -5.09 5.09 15.50
C THR A 21 -4.28 5.99 16.44
N ASP A 22 -4.93 6.92 17.15
CA ASP A 22 -4.31 7.92 18.06
C ASP A 22 -3.57 7.34 19.30
N ARG A 23 -3.09 6.10 19.26
CA ARG A 23 -2.35 5.43 20.34
C ARG A 23 -0.91 5.17 19.91
N PHE A 24 -0.08 6.19 20.02
CA PHE A 24 1.34 6.07 19.77
C PHE A 24 2.06 5.30 20.90
N GLY A 25 2.87 4.32 20.50
CA GLY A 25 3.99 3.79 21.28
C GLY A 25 5.31 4.14 20.59
N VAL A 26 6.37 4.37 21.35
CA VAL A 26 7.71 4.62 20.80
C VAL A 26 8.27 3.29 20.28
N GLY A 27 8.58 3.18 18.98
CA GLY A 27 9.18 1.99 18.37
C GLY A 27 8.29 1.17 17.42
N SER A 28 7.22 1.75 16.87
CA SER A 28 6.30 1.04 15.97
C SER A 28 6.80 1.00 14.52
N ASP A 29 6.58 -0.12 13.84
CA ASP A 29 6.83 -0.35 12.41
C ASP A 29 5.76 0.33 11.55
N VAL A 30 6.16 0.94 10.42
CA VAL A 30 5.23 1.62 9.50
C VAL A 30 4.75 0.64 8.43
N ASP A 31 3.44 0.35 8.40
CA ASP A 31 2.84 -0.53 7.39
C ASP A 31 2.30 0.26 6.20
N LEU A 32 2.85 0.01 5.00
CA LEU A 32 2.40 0.60 3.75
C LEU A 32 1.79 -0.43 2.82
N LEU A 33 0.57 -0.17 2.38
CA LEU A 33 -0.05 -0.87 1.28
C LEU A 33 0.20 -0.07 0.01
N VAL A 34 0.76 -0.72 -1.01
CA VAL A 34 0.91 -0.17 -2.36
C VAL A 34 0.01 -0.97 -3.28
N VAL A 35 -0.96 -0.30 -3.89
CA VAL A 35 -1.76 -0.91 -4.96
C VAL A 35 -1.16 -0.50 -6.29
N VAL A 36 -0.85 -1.49 -7.14
CA VAL A 36 -0.35 -1.29 -8.49
C VAL A 36 -1.39 -1.73 -9.52
N ARG A 37 -1.36 -1.17 -10.72
CA ARG A 37 -2.23 -1.58 -11.82
C ARG A 37 -2.01 -3.04 -12.17
N ASP A 38 -0.74 -3.39 -12.40
CA ASP A 38 -0.24 -4.72 -12.68
C ASP A 38 1.25 -4.80 -12.29
N THR A 39 1.78 -6.01 -12.18
CA THR A 39 3.23 -6.21 -12.05
C THR A 39 3.61 -7.64 -12.43
N PRO A 40 4.75 -7.85 -13.14
CA PRO A 40 5.28 -9.18 -13.39
C PRO A 40 6.04 -9.74 -12.17
N VAL A 41 6.24 -8.95 -11.12
CA VAL A 41 7.03 -9.33 -9.94
C VAL A 41 6.23 -10.35 -9.10
N PRO A 42 6.80 -11.54 -8.78
CA PRO A 42 6.17 -12.51 -7.90
C PRO A 42 5.84 -11.90 -6.54
N PHE A 43 4.71 -12.29 -5.96
CA PHE A 43 4.19 -11.68 -4.72
C PHE A 43 5.24 -11.53 -3.61
N LEU A 44 6.04 -12.57 -3.37
CA LEU A 44 7.07 -12.60 -2.32
C LEU A 44 8.22 -11.60 -2.55
N ASP A 45 8.46 -11.19 -3.80
CA ASP A 45 9.55 -10.28 -4.16
C ASP A 45 9.09 -8.81 -4.23
N ARG A 46 7.77 -8.56 -4.18
CA ARG A 46 7.23 -7.21 -4.38
C ARG A 46 7.60 -6.28 -3.23
N SER A 47 7.61 -6.76 -1.99
CA SER A 47 7.98 -5.91 -0.84
C SER A 47 9.36 -5.28 -1.05
N ALA A 48 10.37 -6.06 -1.41
CA ALA A 48 11.71 -5.58 -1.72
C ALA A 48 11.75 -4.64 -2.94
N HIS A 49 10.93 -4.90 -3.96
CA HIS A 49 10.90 -4.11 -5.19
C HIS A 49 10.28 -2.71 -5.00
N TYR A 50 9.34 -2.56 -4.06
CA TYR A 50 8.62 -1.32 -3.80
C TYR A 50 9.02 -0.66 -2.45
N ARG A 51 9.91 -1.27 -1.67
CA ARG A 51 10.43 -0.67 -0.44
C ARG A 51 11.23 0.60 -0.77
N PRO A 52 10.93 1.75 -0.12
CA PRO A 52 11.78 2.93 -0.21
C PRO A 52 13.19 2.62 0.30
N GLU A 53 14.23 3.05 -0.44
CA GLU A 53 15.64 2.78 -0.11
C GLU A 53 16.08 3.49 1.18
N GLU A 54 15.50 4.64 1.52
CA GLU A 54 15.85 5.43 2.70
C GLU A 54 14.58 5.78 3.48
N PHE A 55 14.46 5.26 4.70
CA PHE A 55 13.44 5.68 5.65
C PHE A 55 13.99 5.62 7.08
N PRO A 56 13.65 6.60 7.95
CA PRO A 56 14.23 6.70 9.30
C PRO A 56 13.75 5.60 10.27
N VAL A 57 12.76 4.79 9.86
CA VAL A 57 12.20 3.68 10.64
C VAL A 57 11.97 2.48 9.72
N ASP A 58 11.78 1.30 10.31
CA ASP A 58 11.43 0.10 9.55
C ASP A 58 10.03 0.25 8.92
N ILE A 59 9.95 -0.06 7.62
CA ILE A 59 8.70 -0.07 6.85
C ILE A 59 8.47 -1.49 6.34
N ASP A 60 7.28 -2.02 6.61
CA ASP A 60 6.75 -3.17 5.91
C ASP A 60 5.89 -2.72 4.73
N VAL A 61 6.21 -3.22 3.54
CA VAL A 61 5.54 -2.86 2.29
C VAL A 61 4.81 -4.06 1.73
N PHE A 62 3.49 -3.92 1.61
CA PHE A 62 2.58 -4.91 1.06
C PHE A 62 2.08 -4.44 -0.29
N VAL A 63 2.25 -5.27 -1.33
CA VAL A 63 1.98 -4.85 -2.71
C VAL A 63 0.97 -5.77 -3.37
N TYR A 64 -0.17 -5.19 -3.75
CA TYR A 64 -1.23 -5.91 -4.44
C TYR A 64 -1.55 -5.26 -5.77
N THR A 65 -1.97 -6.07 -6.76
CA THR A 65 -2.54 -5.53 -7.98
C THR A 65 -3.98 -5.08 -7.77
N VAL A 66 -4.46 -4.16 -8.60
CA VAL A 66 -5.89 -3.77 -8.65
C VAL A 66 -6.78 -5.01 -8.80
N GLU A 67 -6.35 -6.00 -9.59
CA GLU A 67 -7.09 -7.25 -9.77
C GLU A 67 -7.13 -8.09 -8.48
N GLU A 68 -6.02 -8.24 -7.76
CA GLU A 68 -5.97 -8.98 -6.50
C GLU A 68 -6.88 -8.35 -5.44
N VAL A 69 -6.95 -7.01 -5.39
CA VAL A 69 -7.87 -6.29 -4.50
C VAL A 69 -9.33 -6.54 -4.91
N ARG A 70 -9.66 -6.42 -6.20
CA ARG A 70 -11.02 -6.67 -6.73
C ARG A 70 -11.49 -8.11 -6.55
N ARG A 71 -10.56 -9.07 -6.51
CA ARG A 71 -10.84 -10.48 -6.19
C ARG A 71 -11.09 -10.70 -4.69
N GLY A 72 -11.07 -9.64 -3.88
CA GLY A 72 -11.44 -9.68 -2.47
C GLY A 72 -10.33 -10.19 -1.57
N GLN A 73 -9.05 -9.97 -1.91
CA GLN A 73 -7.93 -10.35 -1.04
C GLN A 73 -8.10 -9.70 0.35
N PRO A 74 -8.41 -10.49 1.42
CA PRO A 74 -8.79 -9.95 2.71
C PRO A 74 -7.81 -8.95 3.31
N PHE A 75 -6.51 -9.22 3.22
CA PHE A 75 -5.49 -8.35 3.82
C PHE A 75 -5.47 -6.96 3.18
N ALA A 76 -5.49 -6.91 1.84
CA ALA A 76 -5.52 -5.65 1.11
C ALA A 76 -6.84 -4.90 1.38
N ARG A 77 -7.97 -5.62 1.47
CA ARG A 77 -9.26 -5.02 1.81
C ARG A 77 -9.26 -4.37 3.19
N THR A 78 -8.79 -5.09 4.22
CA THR A 78 -8.70 -4.55 5.58
C THR A 78 -7.79 -3.32 5.64
N ALA A 79 -6.65 -3.34 4.95
CA ALA A 79 -5.75 -2.20 4.88
C ALA A 79 -6.39 -0.98 4.17
N LEU A 80 -7.19 -1.19 3.12
CA LEU A 80 -7.89 -0.11 2.40
C LEU A 80 -9.11 0.43 3.15
N GLU A 81 -9.83 -0.41 3.89
CA GLU A 81 -10.98 0.00 4.71
C GLU A 81 -10.55 0.78 5.95
N GLY A 82 -9.48 0.30 6.61
CA GLY A 82 -8.96 0.91 7.82
C GLY A 82 -8.04 2.08 7.53
N GLY A 83 -7.14 1.95 6.55
CA GLY A 83 -5.97 2.82 6.41
C GLY A 83 -6.24 4.23 5.89
N THR A 84 -5.22 5.08 6.07
CA THR A 84 -5.17 6.45 5.55
C THR A 84 -4.52 6.47 4.18
N VAL A 85 -5.24 6.97 3.17
CA VAL A 85 -4.68 7.17 1.83
C VAL A 85 -3.67 8.31 1.87
N LEU A 86 -2.38 7.99 1.69
CA LEU A 86 -1.29 8.97 1.63
C LEU A 86 -1.19 9.61 0.25
N TRP A 87 -1.48 8.83 -0.79
CA TRP A 87 -1.43 9.28 -2.18
C TRP A 87 -2.29 8.37 -3.05
N ALA A 88 -2.95 8.94 -4.05
CA ALA A 88 -3.64 8.21 -5.09
C ALA A 88 -3.38 8.86 -6.44
N ARG A 89 -3.32 8.05 -7.50
CA ARG A 89 -3.25 8.53 -8.87
C ARG A 89 -4.53 9.31 -9.20
N GLU A 90 -4.39 10.35 -10.02
CA GLU A 90 -5.54 11.09 -10.53
C GLU A 90 -6.56 10.14 -11.18
N GLY A 91 -7.82 10.23 -10.75
CA GLY A 91 -8.92 9.35 -11.20
C GLY A 91 -9.03 8.01 -10.47
N MET A 92 -8.13 7.67 -9.54
CA MET A 92 -8.23 6.45 -8.74
C MET A 92 -9.27 6.61 -7.62
N ASP A 93 -10.38 5.86 -7.71
CA ASP A 93 -11.37 5.75 -6.63
C ASP A 93 -11.07 4.54 -5.74
N VAL A 94 -10.38 4.81 -4.62
CA VAL A 94 -9.99 3.79 -3.64
C VAL A 94 -11.21 3.13 -2.97
N LYS A 95 -12.32 3.85 -2.79
CA LYS A 95 -13.53 3.29 -2.19
C LYS A 95 -14.24 2.35 -3.17
N ALA A 96 -14.32 2.72 -4.44
CA ALA A 96 -14.88 1.86 -5.48
C ALA A 96 -14.05 0.57 -5.68
N LEU A 97 -12.74 0.61 -5.39
CA LEU A 97 -11.87 -0.56 -5.52
C LEU A 97 -12.28 -1.73 -4.60
N ILE A 98 -12.89 -1.43 -3.45
CA ILE A 98 -13.31 -2.41 -2.43
C ILE A 98 -14.83 -2.59 -2.34
N ALA A 99 -15.60 -1.94 -3.23
CA ALA A 99 -17.07 -1.94 -3.21
C ALA A 99 -17.71 -3.17 -3.87
N GLY A 100 -16.93 -4.08 -4.44
CA GLY A 100 -17.37 -5.39 -4.96
C GLY A 100 -17.17 -6.51 -3.95
#